data_AF-A0A9K3KJS0-F1
#
_entry.id   AF-A0A9K3KJS0-F1
#
_cell.length_a   1.000
_cell.length_b   1.000
_cell.length_c   1.000
_cell.angle_alpha   90.00
_cell.angle_beta   90.00
_cell.angle_gamma   90.00
#
_symmetry.space_group_name_H-M   'P 1'
#
loop_
_entity.id
_entity.type
_entity.pdbx_description
1 polymer ?
#
loop_
_entity_poly.entity_id
_entity_poly.type
_entity_poly.pdbx_seq_one_letter_code
_entity_poly.pdbx_strand_id
1 'polypeptide(L)'
;MTGTEGKRRDPSPACFPSFGGKKNISRIYLSHTRKAGGTTLRLFLKQIAKKMEWEYVVTEGDRSEYPDRNDTLYVVNIRNPVDRIISDYKYEGRWDCRDLVKNASFVPSYENQVTLEEDMDRIFKPPKGYHPCRENRMWRCVEECYTRWYGEELNCISNVTKNYQPALDRLLRYDIIVISEKLKDPFYINGLNELFGYLDNRTLSSVAHATCSKESQEWNRNLPPNISQTALNQLHEWNKHDLELYTTLTTCGPDGVIFPTVNITQYKII
;
A
#
# COMPACT_ATOMS: atom_id res chain seq x y z
N MET A 1 -17.24 -23.31 -34.63
CA MET A 1 -17.12 -22.59 -33.35
C MET A 1 -15.75 -22.92 -32.77
N THR A 2 -14.73 -22.14 -33.14
CA THR A 2 -13.38 -22.29 -32.61
C THR A 2 -13.36 -21.68 -31.22
N GLY A 3 -13.44 -22.53 -30.20
CA GLY A 3 -13.25 -22.12 -28.82
C GLY A 3 -11.88 -21.48 -28.70
N THR A 4 -11.84 -20.17 -28.49
CA THR A 4 -10.65 -19.49 -28.01
C THR A 4 -10.37 -20.06 -26.64
N GLU A 5 -9.42 -21.00 -26.54
CA GLU A 5 -8.79 -21.37 -25.28
C GLU A 5 -8.32 -20.08 -24.64
N GLY A 6 -9.08 -19.63 -23.63
CA GLY A 6 -8.73 -18.43 -22.89
C GLY A 6 -7.36 -18.65 -22.28
N LYS A 7 -6.35 -17.91 -22.76
CA LYS A 7 -5.04 -17.85 -22.12
C LYS A 7 -5.28 -17.68 -20.62
N ARG A 8 -4.89 -18.67 -19.82
CA ARG A 8 -4.88 -18.54 -18.37
C ARG A 8 -4.12 -17.26 -18.07
N ARG A 9 -4.82 -16.27 -17.50
CA ARG A 9 -4.17 -15.07 -17.00
C ARG A 9 -3.16 -15.53 -15.96
N ASP A 10 -1.95 -14.99 -16.02
CA ASP A 10 -0.95 -15.25 -15.00
C ASP A 10 -1.56 -14.93 -13.62
N PRO A 11 -1.32 -15.77 -12.62
CA PRO A 11 -1.88 -15.53 -11.30
C PRO A 11 -1.36 -14.21 -10.73
N SER A 12 -2.23 -13.48 -10.01
CA SER A 12 -1.85 -12.22 -9.36
C SER A 12 -0.62 -12.40 -8.45
N PRO A 13 0.35 -11.47 -8.47
CA PRO A 13 1.48 -11.47 -7.54
C PRO A 13 1.09 -11.32 -6.07
N ALA A 14 -0.17 -10.99 -5.76
CA ALA A 14 -0.69 -11.01 -4.39
C ALA A 14 -1.04 -12.43 -3.91
N CYS A 15 -1.38 -13.31 -4.86
CA CYS A 15 -1.79 -14.69 -4.62
C CYS A 15 -0.63 -15.67 -4.78
N PHE A 16 0.34 -15.36 -5.64
CA PHE A 16 1.53 -16.16 -5.89
C PHE A 16 2.79 -15.28 -5.85
N PRO A 17 3.09 -14.64 -4.70
CA PRO A 17 4.27 -13.80 -4.57
C PRO A 17 5.53 -14.61 -4.86
N SER A 18 6.38 -14.13 -5.76
CA SER A 18 7.56 -14.88 -6.21
C SER A 18 8.70 -13.94 -6.61
N PHE A 19 9.84 -14.48 -7.02
CA PHE A 19 10.95 -13.68 -7.55
C PHE A 19 10.89 -13.55 -9.10
N GLY A 20 9.75 -13.92 -9.71
CA GLY A 20 9.53 -13.77 -11.16
C GLY A 20 10.53 -14.53 -12.04
N GLY A 21 11.18 -15.57 -11.50
CA GLY A 21 12.25 -16.30 -12.19
C GLY A 21 13.57 -15.53 -12.37
N LYS A 22 13.71 -14.35 -11.76
CA LYS A 22 14.90 -13.49 -11.85
C LYS A 22 16.07 -14.10 -11.09
N LYS A 23 17.15 -14.47 -11.77
CA LYS A 23 18.33 -15.13 -11.16
C LYS A 23 19.36 -14.16 -10.57
N ASN A 24 19.45 -12.94 -11.09
CA ASN A 24 20.52 -11.99 -10.78
C ASN A 24 19.95 -10.73 -10.11
N ILE A 25 19.25 -10.91 -8.99
CA ILE A 25 18.68 -9.79 -8.23
C ILE A 25 19.83 -9.08 -7.51
N SER A 26 19.90 -7.76 -7.67
CA SER A 26 20.85 -6.89 -6.96
C SER A 26 20.16 -5.71 -6.28
N ARG A 27 18.84 -5.58 -6.44
CA ARG A 27 18.05 -4.45 -5.95
C ARG A 27 16.66 -4.90 -5.48
N ILE A 28 16.19 -4.34 -4.37
CA ILE A 28 14.79 -4.37 -3.96
C ILE A 28 14.21 -2.97 -4.16
N TYR A 29 13.09 -2.89 -4.87
CA TYR A 29 12.31 -1.68 -5.03
C TYR A 29 10.97 -1.83 -4.30
N LEU A 30 10.70 -0.96 -3.32
CA LEU A 30 9.40 -0.87 -2.67
C LEU A 30 8.61 0.33 -3.19
N SER A 31 7.51 0.05 -3.89
CA SER A 31 6.44 1.01 -4.13
C SER A 31 5.57 1.11 -2.87
N HIS A 32 5.91 2.05 -1.99
CA HIS A 32 5.26 2.21 -0.71
C HIS A 32 3.93 2.95 -0.86
N THR A 33 2.80 2.23 -0.82
CA THR A 33 1.49 2.88 -0.79
C THR A 33 1.15 3.33 0.62
N ARG A 34 0.73 4.59 0.72
CA ARG A 34 0.51 5.25 1.99
C ARG A 34 -0.68 4.63 2.72
N LYS A 35 -0.51 4.37 4.03
CA LYS A 35 -1.49 3.76 4.95
C LYS A 35 -1.88 2.31 4.63
N ALA A 36 -1.04 1.61 3.87
CA ALA A 36 -1.13 0.18 3.63
C ALA A 36 -0.01 -0.59 4.37
N GLY A 37 0.27 -0.22 5.63
CA GLY A 37 1.22 -0.96 6.48
C GLY A 37 2.69 -0.93 6.03
N GLY A 38 3.06 -0.08 5.07
CA GLY A 38 4.36 -0.20 4.45
C GLY A 38 5.54 0.36 5.24
N THR A 39 5.34 1.08 6.36
CA THR A 39 6.43 1.39 7.31
C THR A 39 7.06 0.12 7.85
N THR A 40 6.24 -0.84 8.27
CA THR A 40 6.69 -2.15 8.77
C THR A 40 7.38 -2.95 7.65
N LEU A 41 6.76 -2.98 6.46
CA LEU A 41 7.33 -3.65 5.29
C LEU A 41 8.66 -3.03 4.85
N ARG A 42 8.80 -1.70 4.91
CA ARG A 42 10.02 -0.96 4.60
C ARG A 42 11.17 -1.40 5.50
N LEU A 43 10.93 -1.54 6.80
CA LEU A 43 11.96 -2.02 7.73
C LEU A 43 12.35 -3.48 7.45
N PHE A 44 11.36 -4.32 7.16
CA PHE A 44 11.58 -5.72 6.82
C PHE A 44 12.43 -5.88 5.55
N LEU A 45 12.02 -5.26 4.44
CA LEU A 45 12.74 -5.32 3.17
C LEU A 45 14.11 -4.67 3.23
N LYS A 46 14.29 -3.59 4.00
CA LYS A 46 15.60 -2.97 4.21
C LYS A 46 16.58 -3.91 4.92
N GLN A 47 16.10 -4.73 5.86
CA GLN A 47 16.94 -5.74 6.52
C GLN A 47 17.33 -6.86 5.57
N ILE A 48 16.40 -7.31 4.73
CA ILE A 48 16.67 -8.30 3.67
C ILE A 48 17.72 -7.76 2.70
N ALA A 49 17.53 -6.56 2.16
CA ALA A 49 18.46 -5.94 1.24
C ALA A 49 19.86 -5.82 1.86
N LYS A 50 19.96 -5.38 3.12
CA LYS A 50 21.24 -5.32 3.84
C LYS A 50 21.91 -6.70 3.97
N LYS A 51 21.15 -7.76 4.29
CA LYS A 51 21.68 -9.13 4.45
C LYS A 51 22.14 -9.72 3.11
N MET A 52 21.48 -9.35 2.02
CA MET A 52 21.77 -9.84 0.68
C MET A 52 22.78 -8.97 -0.07
N GLU A 53 23.23 -7.86 0.53
CA GLU A 53 24.07 -6.84 -0.12
C GLU A 53 23.42 -6.26 -1.39
N TRP A 54 22.09 -6.16 -1.37
CA TRP A 54 21.31 -5.57 -2.44
C TRP A 54 21.04 -4.09 -2.18
N GLU A 55 20.90 -3.32 -3.25
CA GLU A 55 20.39 -1.96 -3.17
C GLU A 55 18.94 -1.96 -2.65
N TYR A 56 18.60 -1.02 -1.77
CA TYR A 56 17.23 -0.81 -1.32
C TYR A 56 16.70 0.56 -1.72
N VAL A 57 15.70 0.57 -2.60
CA VAL A 57 15.01 1.78 -3.05
C VAL A 57 13.56 1.75 -2.59
N VAL A 58 13.05 2.90 -2.16
CA VAL A 58 11.66 3.07 -1.76
C VAL A 58 11.12 4.39 -2.28
N THR A 59 9.91 4.37 -2.81
CA THR A 59 9.14 5.56 -3.19
C THR A 59 7.82 5.57 -2.45
N GLU A 60 7.42 6.69 -1.87
CA GLU A 60 6.15 6.88 -1.19
C GLU A 60 5.51 8.18 -1.64
N GLY A 61 4.25 8.13 -2.09
CA GLY A 61 3.50 9.32 -2.53
C GLY A 61 3.97 9.91 -3.87
N ASP A 62 5.13 9.50 -4.37
CA ASP A 62 5.68 9.82 -5.68
C ASP A 62 5.30 8.76 -6.74
N ARG A 63 5.58 9.05 -8.01
CA ARG A 63 5.46 8.08 -9.11
C ARG A 63 6.36 6.88 -8.84
N SER A 64 5.77 5.69 -8.87
CA SER A 64 6.53 4.45 -8.80
C SER A 64 7.26 4.14 -10.11
N GLU A 65 8.41 3.49 -10.02
CA GLU A 65 9.14 2.89 -11.13
C GLU A 65 8.26 1.87 -11.86
N TYR A 66 8.48 1.68 -13.16
CA TYR A 66 7.79 0.64 -13.92
C TYR A 66 8.50 -0.71 -13.68
N PRO A 67 7.80 -1.81 -13.33
CA PRO A 67 8.43 -3.10 -13.07
C PRO A 67 8.94 -3.80 -14.35
N ASP A 68 10.09 -3.38 -14.89
CA ASP A 68 10.67 -3.93 -16.13
C ASP A 68 12.12 -4.42 -15.99
N ARG A 69 12.81 -4.05 -14.92
CA ARG A 69 14.20 -4.47 -14.69
C ARG A 69 14.32 -5.92 -14.25
N ASN A 70 15.24 -6.66 -14.88
CA ASN A 70 15.54 -8.06 -14.56
C ASN A 70 16.37 -8.23 -13.27
N ASP A 71 17.08 -7.19 -12.85
CA ASP A 71 17.95 -7.18 -11.67
C ASP A 71 17.24 -6.69 -10.39
N THR A 72 15.97 -6.34 -10.49
CA THR A 72 15.21 -5.68 -9.42
C THR A 72 14.02 -6.53 -9.01
N LEU A 73 13.89 -6.76 -7.71
CA LEU A 73 12.70 -7.33 -7.09
C LEU A 73 11.73 -6.19 -6.74
N TYR A 74 10.63 -6.10 -7.47
CA TYR A 74 9.59 -5.10 -7.29
C TYR A 74 8.55 -5.58 -6.29
N VAL A 75 8.44 -4.85 -5.19
CA VAL A 75 7.45 -5.08 -4.15
C VAL A 75 6.53 -3.88 -4.06
N VAL A 76 5.23 -4.13 -3.93
CA VAL A 76 4.23 -3.11 -3.59
C VAL A 76 3.40 -3.61 -2.43
N ASN A 77 2.97 -2.72 -1.56
CA ASN A 77 1.93 -3.02 -0.57
C ASN A 77 0.62 -2.39 -1.01
N ILE A 78 -0.50 -3.07 -0.79
CA ILE A 78 -1.85 -2.56 -0.98
C ILE A 78 -2.71 -2.85 0.24
N ARG A 79 -3.84 -2.16 0.32
CA ARG A 79 -4.89 -2.26 1.33
C ARG A 79 -6.22 -1.99 0.67
N ASN A 80 -7.32 -2.50 1.20
CA ASN A 80 -8.65 -2.10 0.78
C ASN A 80 -8.73 -0.56 0.69
N PRO A 81 -9.13 0.01 -0.46
CA PRO A 81 -9.07 1.45 -0.70
C PRO A 81 -9.80 2.28 0.36
N VAL A 82 -11.00 1.83 0.79
CA VAL A 82 -11.81 2.52 1.80
C VAL A 82 -11.12 2.45 3.17
N ASP A 83 -10.63 1.27 3.57
CA ASP A 83 -9.91 1.12 4.83
C ASP A 83 -8.60 1.91 4.87
N ARG A 84 -7.92 2.04 3.71
CA ARG A 84 -6.72 2.87 3.56
C ARG A 84 -7.04 4.33 3.83
N ILE A 85 -8.13 4.85 3.28
CA ILE A 85 -8.59 6.23 3.47
C ILE A 85 -8.98 6.48 4.93
N ILE A 86 -9.79 5.59 5.51
CA ILE A 86 -10.17 5.66 6.93
C ILE A 86 -8.92 5.62 7.83
N SER A 87 -7.91 4.85 7.44
CA SER A 87 -6.64 4.81 8.15
C SER A 87 -5.81 6.09 8.02
N ASP A 88 -5.90 6.81 6.91
CA ASP A 88 -5.29 8.14 6.75
C ASP A 88 -5.99 9.15 7.65
N TYR A 89 -7.32 9.18 7.57
CA TYR A 89 -8.18 10.03 8.38
C TYR A 89 -7.93 9.83 9.89
N LYS A 90 -7.93 8.58 10.36
CA LYS A 90 -7.64 8.24 11.77
C LYS A 90 -6.25 8.71 12.21
N TYR A 91 -5.28 8.72 11.31
CA TYR A 91 -3.89 9.03 11.66
C TYR A 91 -3.62 10.54 11.71
N GLU A 92 -4.06 11.30 10.70
CA GLU A 92 -3.76 12.75 10.59
C GLU A 92 -4.93 13.60 10.09
N GLY A 93 -6.08 13.01 9.77
CA GLY A 93 -7.26 13.74 9.33
C GLY A 93 -8.07 14.31 10.49
N ARG A 94 -8.21 13.54 11.58
CA ARG A 94 -9.00 13.94 12.77
C ARG A 94 -8.41 15.13 13.51
N TRP A 95 -7.10 15.10 13.70
CA TRP A 95 -6.32 16.12 14.41
C TRP A 95 -4.95 16.24 13.74
N ASP A 96 -4.36 17.43 13.79
CA ASP A 96 -3.01 17.64 13.27
C ASP A 96 -2.00 16.86 14.12
N CYS A 97 -1.12 16.11 13.47
CA CYS A 97 -0.09 15.32 14.15
C CYS A 97 0.86 16.18 15.01
N ARG A 98 1.08 17.45 14.65
CA ARG A 98 1.91 18.37 15.44
C ARG A 98 1.21 18.77 16.72
N ASP A 99 -0.11 18.97 16.70
CA ASP A 99 -0.86 19.25 17.92
C ASP A 99 -0.81 18.05 18.86
N LEU A 100 -1.03 16.84 18.33
CA LEU A 100 -0.98 15.62 19.12
C LEU A 100 0.39 15.33 19.76
N VAL A 101 1.50 15.68 19.09
CA VAL A 101 2.86 15.32 19.55
C VAL A 101 3.60 16.47 20.23
N LYS A 102 3.37 17.71 19.79
CA LYS A 102 4.19 18.87 20.20
C LYS A 102 3.42 19.88 21.06
N ASN A 103 2.09 19.88 21.01
CA ASN A 103 1.29 20.84 21.75
C ASN A 103 0.80 20.20 23.06
N ALA A 104 1.55 20.39 24.15
CA ALA A 104 1.23 19.81 25.45
C ALA A 104 -0.11 20.30 26.04
N SER A 105 -0.66 21.41 25.54
CA SER A 105 -1.95 21.95 25.97
C SER A 105 -3.11 21.45 25.10
N PHE A 106 -2.84 20.73 24.01
CA PHE A 106 -3.88 20.19 23.15
C PHE A 106 -4.48 18.92 23.76
N VAL A 107 -5.80 18.93 23.95
CA VAL A 107 -6.55 17.77 24.44
C VAL A 107 -7.54 17.36 23.35
N PRO A 108 -7.33 16.21 22.68
CA PRO A 108 -8.28 15.68 21.70
C PRO A 108 -9.68 15.50 22.31
N SER A 109 -10.70 15.93 21.57
CA SER A 109 -12.10 15.81 21.98
C SER A 109 -13.01 15.62 20.76
N TYR A 110 -14.30 15.30 20.99
CA TYR A 110 -15.27 15.21 19.90
C TYR A 110 -15.61 16.57 19.30
N GLU A 111 -15.46 17.64 20.07
CA GLU A 111 -15.75 19.02 19.65
C GLU A 111 -14.64 19.60 18.77
N ASN A 112 -13.40 19.14 18.92
CA ASN A 112 -12.25 19.64 18.14
C ASN A 112 -11.74 18.68 17.07
N GLN A 113 -12.32 17.49 16.93
CA GLN A 113 -11.99 16.60 15.83
C GLN A 113 -12.59 17.13 14.52
N VAL A 114 -11.90 16.84 13.44
CA VAL A 114 -12.43 16.94 12.07
C VAL A 114 -13.23 15.68 11.77
N THR A 115 -14.38 15.79 11.13
CA THR A 115 -15.14 14.62 10.65
C THR A 115 -14.50 14.02 9.39
N LEU A 116 -14.92 12.81 9.00
CA LEU A 116 -14.38 12.18 7.78
C LEU A 116 -14.81 12.99 6.54
N GLU A 117 -16.04 13.47 6.52
CA GLU A 117 -16.61 14.31 5.47
C GLU A 117 -15.84 15.63 5.33
N GLU A 118 -15.53 16.28 6.44
CA GLU A 118 -14.72 17.51 6.45
C GLU A 118 -13.29 17.24 5.97
N ASP A 119 -12.67 16.13 6.37
CA ASP A 119 -11.32 15.76 5.92
C ASP A 119 -11.29 15.45 4.42
N MET A 120 -12.29 14.72 3.92
CA MET A 120 -12.49 14.47 2.49
C MET A 120 -12.60 15.79 1.72
N ASP A 121 -13.46 16.71 2.19
CA ASP A 121 -13.64 18.03 1.57
C ASP A 121 -12.34 18.85 1.56
N ARG A 122 -11.55 18.81 2.63
CA ARG A 122 -10.24 19.49 2.70
C ARG A 122 -9.24 18.95 1.69
N ILE A 123 -9.29 17.65 1.41
CA ILE A 123 -8.40 17.01 0.42
C ILE A 123 -8.83 17.38 -1.01
N PHE A 124 -10.14 17.45 -1.28
CA PHE A 124 -10.67 17.84 -2.60
C PHE A 124 -10.57 19.34 -2.90
N LYS A 125 -10.78 20.18 -1.89
CA LYS A 125 -10.75 21.64 -1.98
C LYS A 125 -9.59 22.18 -1.17
N PRO A 126 -8.35 21.85 -1.56
CA PRO A 126 -7.21 22.33 -0.82
C PRO A 126 -7.16 23.87 -0.83
N PRO A 127 -6.53 24.49 0.19
CA PRO A 127 -6.35 25.93 0.23
C PRO A 127 -5.71 26.48 -1.06
N LYS A 128 -6.09 27.70 -1.46
CA LYS A 128 -5.53 28.35 -2.66
C LYS A 128 -3.99 28.29 -2.65
N GLY A 129 -3.41 27.70 -3.68
CA GLY A 129 -1.95 27.52 -3.83
C GLY A 129 -1.44 26.12 -3.47
N TYR A 130 -2.25 25.29 -2.81
CA TYR A 130 -1.98 23.86 -2.67
C TYR A 130 -2.83 23.12 -3.71
N HIS A 131 -2.19 22.51 -4.70
CA HIS A 131 -2.88 21.53 -5.55
C HIS A 131 -2.52 20.16 -4.99
N PRO A 132 -3.45 19.18 -4.86
CA PRO A 132 -3.13 17.86 -4.32
C PRO A 132 -2.13 17.05 -5.18
N CYS A 133 -1.63 17.69 -6.23
CA CYS A 133 -0.92 17.12 -7.37
C CYS A 133 0.12 18.08 -7.94
N ARG A 134 0.46 19.14 -7.20
CA ARG A 134 1.69 19.86 -7.52
C ARG A 134 2.84 18.85 -7.39
N GLU A 135 3.67 18.78 -8.42
CA GLU A 135 4.90 17.98 -8.45
C GLU A 135 4.72 16.45 -8.49
N ASN A 136 3.64 15.92 -9.08
CA ASN A 136 3.37 14.47 -9.19
C ASN A 136 3.30 13.71 -7.85
N ARG A 137 3.13 14.45 -6.74
CA ARG A 137 3.04 13.90 -5.39
C ARG A 137 1.60 13.80 -4.94
N MET A 138 1.11 12.57 -4.78
CA MET A 138 -0.20 12.28 -4.19
C MET A 138 0.00 11.75 -2.78
N TRP A 139 0.32 12.66 -1.86
CA TRP A 139 0.56 12.34 -0.45
C TRP A 139 -0.74 12.02 0.30
N ARG A 140 -1.79 12.81 0.09
CA ARG A 140 -3.15 12.54 0.57
C ARG A 140 -4.04 12.29 -0.64
N CYS A 141 -4.84 11.24 -0.59
CA CYS A 141 -5.73 10.86 -1.65
C CYS A 141 -6.95 10.15 -1.07
N VAL A 142 -8.14 10.44 -1.59
CA VAL A 142 -9.43 9.92 -1.13
C VAL A 142 -10.28 9.33 -2.26
N GLU A 143 -9.76 9.35 -3.49
CA GLU A 143 -10.46 8.90 -4.70
C GLU A 143 -9.46 8.27 -5.67
N GLU A 144 -9.67 6.98 -5.96
CA GLU A 144 -9.03 6.22 -7.04
C GLU A 144 -7.49 6.29 -7.02
N CYS A 145 -6.94 6.22 -5.81
CA CYS A 145 -5.53 6.44 -5.53
C CYS A 145 -4.61 5.43 -6.21
N TYR A 146 -4.94 4.14 -6.20
CA TYR A 146 -4.14 3.12 -6.87
C TYR A 146 -4.19 3.31 -8.39
N THR A 147 -5.38 3.54 -8.94
CA THR A 147 -5.57 3.80 -10.36
C THR A 147 -4.75 5.01 -10.81
N ARG A 148 -4.72 6.09 -10.01
CA ARG A 148 -3.91 7.28 -10.29
C ARG A 148 -2.40 7.06 -10.05
N TRP A 149 -1.99 6.32 -9.02
CA TRP A 149 -0.58 6.04 -8.73
C TRP A 149 0.07 5.14 -9.78
N TYR A 150 -0.69 4.17 -10.31
CA TYR A 150 -0.16 3.13 -11.19
C TYR A 150 -0.59 3.27 -12.65
N GLY A 151 -1.52 4.17 -12.97
CA GLY A 151 -1.94 4.48 -14.34
C GLY A 151 -0.82 5.07 -15.22
N GLU A 152 -1.16 5.31 -16.48
CA GLU A 152 -0.27 5.92 -17.48
C GLU A 152 -0.21 7.44 -17.32
N GLU A 153 -1.37 8.08 -17.16
CA GLU A 153 -1.46 9.52 -17.00
C GLU A 153 -1.17 9.91 -15.54
N LEU A 154 -0.03 10.57 -15.32
CA LEU A 154 0.43 11.03 -14.00
C LEU A 154 -0.21 12.34 -13.55
N ASN A 155 -1.41 12.63 -14.02
CA ASN A 155 -2.12 13.80 -13.57
C ASN A 155 -3.24 13.33 -12.65
N CYS A 156 -3.35 13.93 -11.47
CA CYS A 156 -4.43 13.61 -10.52
C CYS A 156 -5.83 14.04 -11.01
N ILE A 157 -5.92 14.60 -12.21
CA ILE A 157 -7.17 14.95 -12.90
C ILE A 157 -7.46 13.90 -13.97
N SER A 158 -6.67 12.82 -14.03
CA SER A 158 -6.67 11.89 -15.15
C SER A 158 -8.03 11.22 -15.22
N ASN A 159 -8.41 10.87 -16.43
CA ASN A 159 -9.57 10.02 -16.63
C ASN A 159 -9.31 8.66 -15.97
N VAL A 160 -9.86 8.46 -14.77
CA VAL A 160 -9.69 7.24 -13.96
C VAL A 160 -10.03 5.99 -14.77
N THR A 161 -11.11 6.04 -15.55
CA THR A 161 -11.52 4.91 -16.40
C THR A 161 -10.47 4.54 -17.43
N LYS A 162 -9.77 5.52 -18.03
CA LYS A 162 -8.64 5.23 -18.94
C LYS A 162 -7.43 4.65 -18.22
N ASN A 163 -7.19 5.07 -16.98
CA ASN A 163 -6.03 4.65 -16.19
C ASN A 163 -6.22 3.29 -15.47
N TYR A 164 -7.44 2.77 -15.37
CA TYR A 164 -7.71 1.50 -14.70
C TYR A 164 -6.92 0.33 -15.30
N GLN A 165 -7.04 0.10 -16.62
CA GLN A 165 -6.37 -1.02 -17.25
C GLN A 165 -4.83 -0.89 -17.19
N PRO A 166 -4.22 0.27 -17.49
CA PRO A 166 -2.79 0.45 -17.28
C PRO A 166 -2.34 0.24 -15.83
N ALA A 167 -3.13 0.68 -14.84
CA ALA A 167 -2.82 0.45 -13.43
C ALA A 167 -2.83 -1.05 -13.09
N LEU A 168 -3.83 -1.80 -13.57
CA LEU A 168 -3.91 -3.24 -13.41
C LEU A 168 -2.73 -3.96 -14.07
N ASP A 169 -2.46 -3.65 -15.34
CA ASP A 169 -1.35 -4.25 -16.10
C ASP A 169 0.00 -3.99 -15.43
N ARG A 170 0.18 -2.78 -14.87
CA ARG A 170 1.39 -2.42 -14.14
C ARG A 170 1.52 -3.14 -12.81
N LEU A 171 0.43 -3.24 -12.03
CA LEU A 171 0.44 -3.94 -10.74
C LEU A 171 0.70 -5.44 -10.91
N LEU A 172 0.14 -6.05 -11.96
CA LEU A 172 0.39 -7.46 -12.30
C LEU A 172 1.85 -7.74 -12.70
N ARG A 173 2.66 -6.71 -12.99
CA ARG A 173 4.10 -6.85 -13.26
C ARG A 173 4.98 -6.79 -12.02
N TYR A 174 4.45 -6.39 -10.86
CA TYR A 174 5.21 -6.49 -9.62
C TYR A 174 5.50 -7.96 -9.31
N ASP A 175 6.64 -8.24 -8.68
CA ASP A 175 6.98 -9.61 -8.29
C ASP A 175 6.18 -10.06 -7.07
N ILE A 176 5.89 -9.10 -6.17
CA ILE A 176 5.21 -9.33 -4.90
C ILE A 176 4.24 -8.17 -4.63
N ILE A 177 2.98 -8.51 -4.37
CA ILE A 177 1.97 -7.59 -3.82
C ILE A 177 1.65 -8.01 -2.38
N VAL A 178 2.04 -7.19 -1.41
CA VAL A 178 1.77 -7.42 0.02
C VAL A 178 0.39 -6.86 0.39
N ILE A 179 -0.48 -7.71 0.92
CA ILE A 179 -1.83 -7.34 1.35
C ILE A 179 -1.79 -6.96 2.84
N SER A 180 -2.07 -5.70 3.15
CA SER A 180 -1.96 -5.13 4.50
C SER A 180 -2.78 -5.88 5.54
N GLU A 181 -3.99 -6.29 5.17
CA GLU A 181 -4.95 -7.00 6.01
C GLU A 181 -4.41 -8.37 6.44
N LYS A 182 -3.62 -9.01 5.58
CA LYS A 182 -2.99 -10.31 5.84
C LYS A 182 -1.72 -10.20 6.69
N LEU A 183 -1.19 -9.00 6.95
CA LEU A 183 -0.07 -8.81 7.88
C LEU A 183 -0.43 -9.06 9.36
N LYS A 184 -1.68 -9.44 9.65
CA LYS A 184 -2.13 -9.96 10.95
C LYS A 184 -2.24 -11.49 10.97
N ASP A 185 -2.17 -12.14 9.81
CA ASP A 185 -2.27 -13.59 9.66
C ASP A 185 -0.88 -14.21 9.82
N PRO A 186 -0.64 -15.02 10.88
CA PRO A 186 0.65 -15.67 11.08
C PRO A 186 1.10 -16.54 9.90
N PHE A 187 0.17 -17.20 9.20
CA PHE A 187 0.51 -18.02 8.03
C PHE A 187 1.07 -17.16 6.90
N TYR A 188 0.44 -16.03 6.62
CA TYR A 188 0.90 -15.10 5.58
C TYR A 188 2.25 -14.47 5.93
N ILE A 189 2.45 -14.09 7.19
CA ILE A 189 3.75 -13.56 7.67
C ILE A 189 4.84 -14.62 7.55
N ASN A 190 4.57 -15.87 7.94
CA ASN A 190 5.53 -16.97 7.82
C ASN A 190 5.86 -17.25 6.36
N GLY A 191 4.87 -17.27 5.47
CA GLY A 191 5.11 -17.44 4.03
C GLY A 191 6.00 -16.34 3.44
N LEU A 192 5.80 -15.06 3.83
CA LEU A 192 6.71 -13.97 3.45
C LEU A 192 8.12 -14.16 4.02
N ASN A 193 8.25 -14.55 5.28
CA ASN A 193 9.54 -14.80 5.92
C ASN A 193 10.29 -15.95 5.22
N GLU A 194 9.61 -17.05 4.91
CA GLU A 194 10.15 -18.21 4.19
C GLU A 194 10.58 -17.84 2.77
N LEU A 195 9.76 -17.07 2.05
CA LEU A 195 10.07 -16.57 0.70
C LEU A 195 11.42 -15.82 0.67
N PHE A 196 11.72 -15.06 1.73
CA PHE A 196 12.97 -14.32 1.86
C PHE A 196 14.06 -15.06 2.67
N GLY A 197 13.88 -16.35 2.98
CA GLY A 197 14.84 -17.13 3.78
C GLY A 197 15.20 -16.46 5.11
N TYR A 198 14.25 -15.74 5.71
CA TYR A 198 14.42 -14.97 6.93
C TYR A 198 13.63 -15.62 8.07
N LEU A 199 14.24 -16.63 8.70
CA LEU A 199 13.66 -17.34 9.86
C LEU A 199 14.05 -16.73 11.21
N ASP A 200 14.82 -15.62 11.21
CA ASP A 200 15.24 -15.00 12.46
C ASP A 200 14.04 -14.30 13.10
N ASN A 201 13.81 -14.50 14.40
CA ASN A 201 12.59 -14.12 15.14
C ASN A 201 12.24 -12.62 15.15
N ARG A 202 13.04 -11.78 14.47
CA ARG A 202 12.71 -10.37 14.19
C ARG A 202 11.68 -10.31 13.06
N THR A 203 10.47 -10.68 13.42
CA THR A 203 9.31 -10.75 12.54
C THR A 203 8.99 -9.38 11.94
N LEU A 204 8.19 -9.36 10.87
CA LEU A 204 7.32 -8.25 10.44
C LEU A 204 6.45 -7.65 11.58
N SER A 205 6.61 -8.11 12.82
CA SER A 205 5.97 -7.61 14.03
C SER A 205 6.69 -6.41 14.66
N SER A 206 7.94 -6.11 14.30
CA SER A 206 8.65 -4.95 14.86
C SER A 206 8.00 -3.64 14.36
N VAL A 207 7.19 -3.03 15.22
CA VAL A 207 6.42 -1.83 14.90
C VAL A 207 7.36 -0.64 14.81
N ALA A 208 7.76 -0.23 13.60
CA ALA A 208 8.26 1.12 13.44
C ALA A 208 7.13 2.10 13.74
N HIS A 209 7.39 3.01 14.67
CA HIS A 209 6.45 4.07 14.98
C HIS A 209 6.66 5.23 14.01
N ALA A 210 5.70 5.44 13.12
CA ALA A 210 5.59 6.71 12.41
C ALA A 210 5.30 7.83 13.41
N THR A 211 5.68 9.08 13.08
CA THR A 211 5.43 10.26 13.92
C THR A 211 3.95 10.31 14.32
N CYS A 212 3.61 10.46 15.60
CA CYS A 212 2.23 10.46 16.09
C CYS A 212 1.45 9.12 15.96
N SER A 213 2.08 8.02 15.54
CA SER A 213 1.36 6.75 15.40
C SER A 213 0.84 6.22 16.73
N LYS A 214 1.55 6.48 17.83
CA LYS A 214 1.20 5.95 19.15
C LYS A 214 0.06 6.77 19.76
N GLU A 215 0.21 8.08 19.72
CA GLU A 215 -0.74 9.09 20.17
C GLU A 215 -2.05 8.99 19.39
N SER A 216 -2.00 8.96 18.06
CA SER A 216 -3.22 8.84 17.24
C SER A 216 -3.95 7.52 17.51
N GLN A 217 -3.24 6.39 17.63
CA GLN A 217 -3.87 5.10 17.96
C GLN A 217 -4.50 5.11 19.35
N GLU A 218 -3.86 5.72 20.33
CA GLU A 218 -4.40 5.86 21.69
C GLU A 218 -5.67 6.70 21.70
N TRP A 219 -5.66 7.87 21.09
CA TRP A 219 -6.84 8.73 21.01
C TRP A 219 -7.96 8.13 20.16
N ASN A 220 -7.64 7.37 19.10
CA ASN A 220 -8.66 6.63 18.35
C ASN A 220 -9.31 5.49 19.18
N ARG A 221 -8.62 4.94 20.19
CA ARG A 221 -9.22 3.96 21.11
C ARG A 221 -10.14 4.64 22.13
N ASN A 222 -9.70 5.78 22.69
CA ASN A 222 -10.42 6.48 23.74
C ASN A 222 -11.61 7.30 23.19
N LEU A 223 -11.46 7.85 21.99
CA LEU A 223 -12.43 8.65 21.28
C LEU A 223 -12.59 8.06 19.87
N PRO A 224 -13.30 6.94 19.68
CA PRO A 224 -13.47 6.36 18.35
C PRO A 224 -14.15 7.36 17.39
N PRO A 225 -13.70 7.47 16.12
CA PRO A 225 -14.35 8.38 15.18
C PRO A 225 -15.79 7.92 14.89
N ASN A 226 -16.73 8.87 14.89
CA ASN A 226 -18.07 8.64 14.39
C ASN A 226 -18.07 8.80 12.87
N ILE A 227 -17.99 7.69 12.14
CA ILE A 227 -17.98 7.69 10.67
C ILE A 227 -19.41 7.40 10.20
N SER A 228 -20.01 8.35 9.47
CA SER A 228 -21.37 8.18 8.97
C SER A 228 -21.45 7.14 7.85
N GLN A 229 -22.60 6.46 7.74
CA GLN A 229 -22.85 5.55 6.62
C GLN A 229 -22.85 6.29 5.27
N THR A 230 -23.27 7.56 5.26
CA THR A 230 -23.23 8.41 4.07
C THR A 230 -21.79 8.60 3.58
N ALA A 231 -20.85 8.91 4.47
CA ALA A 231 -19.43 9.03 4.11
C ALA A 231 -18.85 7.71 3.62
N LEU A 232 -19.18 6.59 4.26
CA LEU A 232 -18.75 5.27 3.81
C LEU A 232 -19.25 4.95 2.40
N ASN A 233 -20.54 5.15 2.15
CA ASN A 233 -21.13 4.93 0.82
C ASN A 233 -20.45 5.83 -0.22
N GLN A 234 -20.20 7.10 0.13
CA GLN A 234 -19.51 8.02 -0.76
C GLN A 234 -18.07 7.58 -1.07
N LEU A 235 -17.33 7.08 -0.08
CA LEU A 235 -16.00 6.52 -0.31
C LEU A 235 -16.04 5.28 -1.23
N HIS A 236 -17.05 4.42 -1.08
CA HIS A 236 -17.23 3.27 -1.97
C HIS A 236 -17.50 3.70 -3.41
N GLU A 237 -18.40 4.66 -3.62
CA GLU A 237 -18.71 5.18 -4.96
C GLU A 237 -17.50 5.87 -5.59
N TRP A 238 -16.78 6.69 -4.82
CA TRP A 238 -15.58 7.39 -5.29
C TRP A 238 -14.38 6.48 -5.55
N ASN A 239 -14.36 5.25 -5.04
CA ASN A 239 -13.20 4.36 -5.19
C ASN A 239 -13.60 3.04 -5.87
N LYS A 240 -14.59 3.09 -6.77
CA LYS A 240 -15.12 1.91 -7.43
C LYS A 240 -14.07 1.17 -8.25
N HIS A 241 -13.22 1.88 -9.00
CA HIS A 241 -12.18 1.26 -9.82
C HIS A 241 -11.07 0.68 -8.95
N ASP A 242 -10.65 1.39 -7.91
CA ASP A 242 -9.66 0.91 -6.93
C ASP A 242 -10.18 -0.30 -6.15
N LEU A 243 -11.48 -0.36 -5.84
CA LEU A 243 -12.11 -1.52 -5.21
C LEU A 243 -12.12 -2.72 -6.15
N GLU A 244 -12.43 -2.50 -7.43
CA GLU A 244 -12.37 -3.53 -8.47
C GLU A 244 -10.93 -4.03 -8.67
N LEU A 245 -9.97 -3.10 -8.75
CA LEU A 245 -8.54 -3.36 -8.87
C LEU A 245 -8.04 -4.20 -7.69
N TYR A 246 -8.35 -3.76 -6.47
CA TYR A 246 -8.00 -4.46 -5.24
C TYR A 246 -8.59 -5.87 -5.20
N THR A 247 -9.88 -6.01 -5.55
CA THR A 247 -10.55 -7.33 -5.60
C THR A 247 -9.88 -8.24 -6.63
N THR A 248 -9.67 -7.74 -7.84
CA THR A 248 -9.00 -8.47 -8.94
C THR A 248 -7.62 -8.97 -8.53
N LEU A 249 -6.84 -8.13 -7.84
CA LEU A 249 -5.49 -8.49 -7.41
C LEU A 249 -5.48 -9.44 -6.22
N THR A 250 -6.48 -9.41 -5.32
CA THR A 250 -6.43 -10.10 -4.03
C THR A 250 -7.35 -11.31 -3.92
N THR A 251 -8.27 -11.51 -4.85
CA THR A 251 -9.08 -12.73 -4.94
C THR A 251 -8.23 -13.89 -5.46
N CYS A 252 -7.79 -14.73 -4.53
CA CYS A 252 -7.02 -15.93 -4.83
C CYS A 252 -7.92 -17.15 -5.00
N GLY A 253 -7.35 -18.24 -5.53
CA GLY A 253 -8.05 -19.52 -5.66
C GLY A 253 -8.44 -20.15 -4.32
N PRO A 254 -9.02 -21.36 -4.33
CA PRO A 254 -9.50 -22.04 -3.12
C PRO A 254 -8.39 -22.26 -2.08
N ASP A 255 -7.14 -22.40 -2.54
CA ASP A 255 -5.96 -22.59 -1.68
C ASP A 255 -5.46 -21.28 -1.05
N GLY A 256 -6.08 -20.14 -1.36
CA GLY A 256 -5.67 -18.84 -0.87
C GLY A 256 -4.35 -18.35 -1.47
N VAL A 257 -3.50 -17.73 -0.64
CA VAL A 257 -2.17 -17.24 -1.05
C VAL A 257 -1.19 -18.40 -0.94
N ILE A 258 -0.48 -18.68 -2.03
CA ILE A 258 0.54 -19.73 -2.09
C ILE A 258 1.91 -19.08 -2.21
N PHE A 259 2.76 -19.32 -1.21
CA PHE A 259 4.17 -18.91 -1.23
C PHE A 259 5.02 -20.04 -1.82
N PRO A 260 5.77 -19.80 -2.89
CA PRO A 260 6.70 -20.80 -3.42
C PRO A 260 7.89 -20.96 -2.47
N THR A 261 8.40 -22.18 -2.35
CA THR A 261 9.68 -22.42 -1.68
C THR A 261 10.81 -21.83 -2.53
N VAL A 262 11.52 -20.85 -1.98
CA VAL A 262 12.65 -20.20 -2.66
C VAL A 262 13.94 -20.53 -1.94
N ASN A 263 14.89 -21.11 -2.67
CA ASN A 263 16.25 -21.26 -2.17
C ASN A 263 16.99 -19.93 -2.31
N ILE A 264 16.91 -19.07 -1.29
CA ILE A 264 17.48 -17.72 -1.37
C ILE A 264 19.00 -17.71 -1.57
N THR A 265 19.71 -18.78 -1.21
CA THR A 265 21.16 -18.88 -1.39
C THR A 265 21.59 -18.81 -2.85
N GLN A 266 20.69 -19.14 -3.79
CA GLN A 266 20.95 -19.04 -5.22
C GLN A 266 21.03 -17.60 -5.74
N TYR A 267 20.63 -16.60 -4.94
CA TYR A 267 20.63 -15.19 -5.32
C TYR A 267 21.67 -14.36 -4.57
N LYS A 268 22.57 -14.99 -3.80
CA LYS A 268 23.70 -14.28 -3.19
C LYS A 268 24.74 -13.98 -4.26
N ILE A 269 25.25 -12.75 -4.23
CA ILE A 269 26.42 -12.35 -5.02
C ILE A 269 27.63 -13.11 -4.45
N ILE A 270 28.39 -13.78 -5.32
CA ILE A 270 29.69 -14.41 -4.99
C ILE A 270 30.73 -13.31 -4.83
#